data_AF-A0A533S920-F1
#
_entry.id   AF-A0A533S920-F1
#
_cell.length_a   1.000
_cell.length_b   1.000
_cell.length_c   1.000
_cell.angle_alpha   90.00
_cell.angle_beta   90.00
_cell.angle_gamma   90.00
#
_symmetry.space_group_name_H-M   'P 1'
#
loop_
_entity.id
_entity.type
_entity.pdbx_description
1 polymer ?
#
loop_
_entity_poly.entity_id
_entity_poly.type
_entity_poly.pdbx_seq_one_letter_code
_entity_poly.pdbx_strand_id
1 'polypeptide(L)'
;MAKIPLRAYNREIENQINRGQIDEAVGHCKHILRFFPKHIETYRLLGKAYLEGQHYAEASDVLQRVLSTVPDDFIAQIGMSIIREDEGN
;
A
#
# COMPACT_ATOMS: atom_id res chain seq x y z
N MET A 1 -12.75 -1.55 23.80
CA MET A 1 -12.21 -1.29 22.46
C MET A 1 -13.33 -1.28 21.46
N ALA A 2 -13.54 -0.17 20.75
CA ALA A 2 -14.50 -0.13 19.66
C ALA A 2 -14.01 -1.04 18.53
N LYS A 3 -14.87 -1.93 18.04
CA LYS A 3 -14.56 -2.76 16.86
C LYS A 3 -14.84 -1.92 15.62
N ILE A 4 -13.80 -1.45 14.95
CA ILE A 4 -13.94 -0.78 13.66
C ILE A 4 -13.91 -1.82 12.52
N PRO A 5 -14.78 -1.71 11.52
CA PRO A 5 -14.70 -2.55 10.33
C PRO A 5 -13.37 -2.31 9.59
N LEU A 6 -12.72 -3.37 9.11
CA LEU A 6 -11.45 -3.26 8.39
C LEU A 6 -11.51 -2.29 7.20
N ARG A 7 -12.65 -2.26 6.49
CA ARG A 7 -12.91 -1.29 5.41
C ARG A 7 -12.87 0.17 5.87
N ALA A 8 -13.35 0.47 7.08
CA ALA A 8 -13.33 1.82 7.62
C ALA A 8 -11.90 2.19 8.03
N TYR A 9 -11.19 1.24 8.62
CA TYR A 9 -9.80 1.42 8.99
C TYR A 9 -8.87 1.64 7.78
N ASN A 10 -9.08 0.91 6.68
CA ASN A 10 -8.38 1.13 5.42
C ASN A 10 -8.61 2.55 4.86
N ARG A 11 -9.82 3.11 5.01
CA ARG A 11 -10.10 4.50 4.60
C ARG A 11 -9.37 5.52 5.48
N GLU A 12 -9.23 5.23 6.78
CA GLU A 12 -8.43 6.08 7.67
C GLU A 12 -6.96 6.07 7.26
N ILE A 13 -6.42 4.89 6.93
CA ILE A 13 -5.05 4.76 6.39
C ILE A 13 -4.92 5.54 5.08
N GLU A 14 -5.86 5.42 4.16
CA GLU A 14 -5.83 6.18 2.91
C GLU A 14 -5.83 7.71 3.16
N ASN A 15 -6.60 8.18 4.16
CA ASN A 15 -6.58 9.59 4.55
C ASN A 15 -5.24 10.01 5.15
N GLN A 16 -4.58 9.14 5.93
CA GLN A 16 -3.23 9.41 6.45
C GLN A 16 -2.21 9.55 5.32
N ILE A 17 -2.27 8.65 4.32
CA ILE A 17 -1.42 8.72 3.12
C ILE A 17 -1.62 10.07 2.42
N ASN A 18 -2.87 10.47 2.16
CA ASN A 18 -3.18 11.73 1.49
C ASN A 18 -2.75 12.98 2.30
N ARG A 19 -2.48 12.83 3.60
CA ARG A 19 -1.97 13.89 4.50
C ARG A 19 -0.44 13.87 4.64
N GLY A 20 0.25 12.97 3.93
CA GLY A 20 1.70 12.78 4.05
C GLY A 20 2.13 12.09 5.35
N GLN A 21 1.20 11.47 6.09
CA GLN A 21 1.49 10.74 7.33
C GLN A 21 1.97 9.32 7.00
N ILE A 22 3.07 9.23 6.24
CA ILE A 22 3.51 8.00 5.59
C ILE A 22 3.90 6.92 6.61
N ASP A 23 4.69 7.27 7.63
CA ASP A 23 5.15 6.32 8.65
C ASP A 23 3.98 5.69 9.43
N GLU A 24 2.98 6.50 9.78
CA GLU A 24 1.77 6.03 10.47
C GLU A 24 0.98 5.07 9.58
N ALA A 25 0.74 5.44 8.32
CA ALA A 25 0.04 4.61 7.36
C ALA A 25 0.74 3.25 7.14
N VAL A 26 2.07 3.26 6.98
CA VAL A 26 2.89 2.05 6.84
C VAL A 26 2.78 1.18 8.10
N GLY A 27 2.85 1.78 9.28
CA GLY A 27 2.71 1.09 10.56
C GLY A 27 1.36 0.38 10.69
N HIS A 28 0.28 1.07 10.34
CA HIS A 28 -1.07 0.49 10.37
C HIS A 28 -1.28 -0.60 9.32
N CYS A 29 -0.78 -0.43 8.10
CA CYS A 29 -0.80 -1.48 7.08
C CYS A 29 -0.08 -2.74 7.55
N LYS A 30 1.15 -2.61 8.06
CA LYS A 30 1.93 -3.73 8.61
C LYS A 30 1.19 -4.40 9.77
N HIS A 31 0.54 -3.63 10.64
CA HIS A 31 -0.27 -4.18 11.72
C HIS A 31 -1.41 -5.05 11.20
N ILE A 32 -2.20 -4.56 10.24
CA ILE A 32 -3.29 -5.33 9.62
C ILE A 32 -2.75 -6.62 9.00
N LEU A 33 -1.65 -6.55 8.25
CA LEU A 33 -1.08 -7.69 7.54
C LEU A 33 -0.53 -8.78 8.48
N ARG A 34 -0.22 -8.46 9.74
CA ARG A 34 0.12 -9.47 10.75
C ARG A 34 -1.06 -10.39 11.09
N PHE A 35 -2.29 -9.88 11.00
CA PHE A 35 -3.51 -10.65 11.30
C PHE A 35 -4.23 -11.14 10.04
N PHE A 36 -4.12 -10.38 8.94
CA PHE A 36 -4.73 -10.66 7.66
C PHE A 36 -3.67 -10.70 6.55
N PRO A 37 -2.76 -11.71 6.54
CA PRO A 37 -1.58 -11.73 5.68
C PRO A 37 -1.86 -11.85 4.18
N LYS A 38 -3.12 -12.13 3.81
CA LYS A 38 -3.60 -12.25 2.41
C LYS A 38 -4.53 -11.11 1.99
N HIS A 39 -4.62 -10.04 2.80
CA HIS A 39 -5.55 -8.94 2.52
C HIS A 39 -4.99 -8.00 1.45
N ILE A 40 -5.35 -8.25 0.19
CA ILE A 40 -4.82 -7.55 -0.99
C ILE A 40 -4.98 -6.03 -0.88
N GLU A 41 -6.14 -5.54 -0.42
CA GLU A 41 -6.38 -4.10 -0.30
C GLU A 41 -5.38 -3.40 0.63
N THR A 42 -4.93 -4.09 1.68
CA THR A 42 -3.92 -3.52 2.59
C THR A 42 -2.52 -3.54 1.97
N TYR A 43 -2.20 -4.53 1.14
CA TYR A 43 -0.95 -4.47 0.36
C TYR A 43 -0.98 -3.32 -0.67
N ARG A 44 -2.14 -3.06 -1.30
CA ARG A 44 -2.30 -1.89 -2.19
C ARG A 44 -2.06 -0.58 -1.44
N LEU A 45 -2.66 -0.41 -0.26
CA LEU A 45 -2.44 0.77 0.58
C LEU A 45 -0.99 0.89 1.06
N LEU A 46 -0.34 -0.23 1.39
CA LEU A 46 1.08 -0.22 1.76
C LEU A 46 1.98 0.19 0.60
N GLY A 47 1.72 -0.32 -0.61
CA GLY A 47 2.43 0.10 -1.82
C GLY A 47 2.21 1.58 -2.13
N LYS A 48 0.96 2.06 -2.04
CA LYS A 48 0.62 3.48 -2.18
C LYS A 48 1.34 4.35 -1.15
N ALA A 49 1.36 3.95 0.12
CA ALA A 49 2.06 4.69 1.17
C ALA A 49 3.55 4.82 0.87
N TYR A 50 4.21 3.74 0.42
CA TYR A 50 5.61 3.78 0.05
C TYR A 50 5.86 4.66 -1.19
N LEU A 51 4.99 4.64 -2.20
CA LEU A 51 5.09 5.54 -3.36
C LEU A 51 5.02 7.01 -2.96
N GLU A 52 4.05 7.38 -2.13
CA GLU A 52 3.89 8.77 -1.64
C GLU A 52 5.07 9.20 -0.75
N GLY A 53 5.73 8.25 -0.08
CA GLY A 53 6.97 8.47 0.66
C GLY A 53 8.25 8.38 -0.16
N GLN A 54 8.16 8.20 -1.49
CA GLN A 54 9.31 8.00 -2.38
C GLN A 54 10.20 6.78 -2.01
N HIS A 55 9.62 5.82 -1.30
CA HIS A 55 10.25 4.54 -0.95
C HIS A 55 10.04 3.53 -2.09
N TYR A 56 10.62 3.80 -3.26
CA TYR A 56 10.32 3.07 -4.50
C TYR A 56 10.71 1.59 -4.45
N ALA A 57 11.78 1.23 -3.75
CA ALA A 57 12.20 -0.16 -3.59
C ALA A 57 11.15 -0.96 -2.81
N GLU A 58 10.72 -0.45 -1.65
CA GLU A 58 9.70 -1.09 -0.83
C GLU A 58 8.32 -1.11 -1.51
N ALA A 59 7.99 -0.04 -2.26
CA ALA A 59 6.79 0.01 -3.07
C ALA A 59 6.80 -1.11 -4.13
N SER A 60 7.91 -1.26 -4.87
CA SER A 60 8.07 -2.28 -5.90
C SER A 60 7.90 -3.69 -5.33
N ASP A 61 8.56 -3.99 -4.21
CA ASP A 61 8.45 -5.28 -3.52
C ASP A 61 7.01 -5.62 -3.14
N VAL A 62 6.27 -4.65 -2.62
CA VAL A 62 4.89 -4.82 -2.18
C VAL A 62 3.94 -4.98 -3.37
N LEU A 63 4.07 -4.13 -4.39
CA LEU A 63 3.21 -4.16 -5.56
C LEU A 63 3.45 -5.39 -6.42
N GLN A 64 4.69 -5.89 -6.52
CA GLN A 64 4.98 -7.17 -7.16
C GLN A 64 4.27 -8.34 -6.46
N ARG A 65 4.16 -8.32 -5.11
CA ARG A 65 3.39 -9.33 -4.39
C ARG A 65 1.90 -9.24 -4.72
N VAL A 66 1.35 -8.04 -4.86
CA VAL A 66 -0.04 -7.85 -5.33
C VAL A 66 -0.19 -8.46 -6.72
N LEU A 67 0.67 -8.11 -7.67
CA LEU A 67 0.63 -8.60 -9.05
C LEU A 67 0.86 -10.12 -9.16
N SER A 68 1.62 -10.72 -8.25
CA SER A 68 1.79 -12.18 -8.19
C SER A 68 0.50 -12.93 -7.82
N THR A 69 -0.44 -12.24 -7.14
CA THR A 69 -1.73 -12.81 -6.71
C THR A 69 -2.89 -12.33 -7.60
N VAL A 70 -2.84 -11.08 -8.05
CA VAL A 70 -3.84 -10.41 -8.89
C VAL A 70 -3.10 -9.73 -10.05
N PRO A 71 -2.81 -10.45 -11.16
CA PRO A 71 -1.98 -9.93 -12.24
C PRO A 71 -2.55 -8.69 -12.96
N ASP A 72 -3.87 -8.52 -12.94
CA ASP A 72 -4.63 -7.43 -13.54
C ASP A 72 -4.97 -6.31 -12.54
N ASP A 73 -4.27 -6.26 -11.40
CA ASP A 73 -4.48 -5.25 -10.38
C ASP A 73 -4.11 -3.85 -10.89
N PHE A 74 -5.13 -3.07 -11.20
CA PHE A 74 -4.98 -1.72 -11.75
C PHE A 74 -4.10 -0.81 -10.87
N ILE A 75 -4.28 -0.85 -9.54
CA ILE A 75 -3.54 0.01 -8.62
C ILE A 75 -2.06 -0.38 -8.63
N ALA A 76 -1.75 -1.67 -8.57
CA ALA A 76 -0.37 -2.13 -8.59
C ALA A 76 0.31 -1.89 -9.94
N GLN A 77 -0.40 -2.05 -11.06
CA GLN A 77 0.16 -1.73 -12.39
C GLN A 77 0.52 -0.24 -12.53
N ILE A 78 -0.37 0.66 -12.08
CA ILE A 78 -0.11 2.10 -12.09
C ILE A 78 1.09 2.43 -11.19
N GLY A 79 1.14 1.87 -9.97
CA GLY A 79 2.26 2.08 -9.07
C GLY A 79 3.60 1.61 -9.64
N MET A 80 3.63 0.46 -10.33
CA MET A 80 4.82 -0.02 -11.03
C MET A 80 5.22 0.86 -12.22
N SER A 81 4.25 1.48 -12.91
CA SER A 81 4.55 2.46 -13.97
C SER A 81 5.28 3.67 -13.40
N ILE A 82 4.78 4.22 -12.29
CA ILE A 82 5.40 5.37 -11.61
C ILE A 82 6.83 5.05 -11.18
N ILE A 83 7.07 3.86 -10.60
CA ILE A 83 8.42 3.43 -10.19
C ILE A 83 9.37 3.36 -11.39
N ARG A 84 8.94 2.80 -12.52
CA ARG A 84 9.78 2.68 -13.71
C ARG A 84 10.11 4.02 -14.37
N GLU A 85 9.18 4.97 -14.29
CA GLU A 85 9.44 6.34 -14.77
C GLU A 85 10.49 7.04 -13.90
N ASP A 86 10.52 6.77 -12.59
CA ASP A 86 11.55 7.28 -11.68
C ASP A 86 12.92 6.62 -11.94
N GLU A 87 12.98 5.29 -12.11
CA GLU A 87 14.21 4.55 -12.43
C GLU A 87 14.86 4.94 -13.77
N GLY A 88 14.07 5.50 -14.69
CA GLY A 88 14.52 5.91 -16.04
C GLY A 88 15.05 7.34 -16.13
N ASN A 89 14.93 8.15 -15.07
CA ASN A 89 15.42 9.53 -14.98
C ASN A 89 16.78 9.62 -14.28
#